data_AF-A0A9D9D5B5-F1
#
_entry.id   AF-A0A9D9D5B5-F1
#
_cell.length_a   1.000
_cell.length_b   1.000
_cell.length_c   1.000
_cell.angle_alpha   90.00
_cell.angle_beta   90.00
_cell.angle_gamma   90.00
#
_symmetry.space_group_name_H-M   'P 1'
#
loop_
_entity.id
_entity.type
_entity.pdbx_description
1 polymer ?
#
loop_
_entity_poly.entity_id
_entity_poly.type
_entity_poly.pdbx_seq_one_letter_code
_entity_poly.pdbx_strand_id
1 'polypeptide(L)'
;MKKENRNYMFKDICKYLGEDLDSLPCKSIKRHLEKCKNCEIFVDKLKKIVTIYKKLDEEIKVPEKAKRELFAKINFNPEDFEKNNLS
;
A
#
# COMPACT_ATOMS: atom_id res chain seq x y z
N MET A 1 13.30 -23.31 5.09
CA MET A 1 13.71 -21.94 5.51
C MET A 1 12.61 -20.95 5.17
N LYS A 2 12.06 -20.31 6.22
CA LYS A 2 11.19 -19.12 6.35
C LYS A 2 10.20 -18.73 5.22
N LYS A 3 8.91 -19.08 5.41
CA LYS A 3 7.73 -18.47 4.76
C LYS A 3 7.36 -17.17 5.51
N GLU A 4 8.04 -16.05 5.25
CA GLU A 4 7.73 -14.79 5.99
C GLU A 4 7.28 -13.60 5.13
N ASN A 5 7.06 -13.74 3.82
CA ASN A 5 6.79 -12.55 2.97
C ASN A 5 5.54 -12.60 2.05
N ARG A 6 4.51 -13.40 2.39
CA ARG A 6 3.32 -13.59 1.52
C ARG A 6 2.06 -12.79 1.91
N ASN A 7 2.13 -11.89 2.89
CA ASN A 7 0.91 -11.35 3.50
C ASN A 7 0.69 -9.83 3.33
N TYR A 8 1.63 -9.09 2.72
CA TYR A 8 1.49 -7.64 2.64
C TYR A 8 0.37 -7.21 1.68
N MET A 9 0.31 -7.81 0.49
CA MET A 9 -0.69 -7.40 -0.51
C MET A 9 -2.11 -7.88 -0.20
N PHE A 10 -2.26 -9.02 0.48
CA PHE A 10 -3.56 -9.43 1.00
C PHE A 10 -4.12 -8.38 1.97
N LYS A 11 -3.26 -7.87 2.87
CA LYS A 11 -3.64 -6.79 3.78
C LYS A 11 -3.99 -5.51 3.03
N ASP A 12 -3.23 -5.16 1.99
CA ASP A 12 -3.53 -3.98 1.16
C ASP A 12 -4.88 -4.12 0.43
N ILE A 13 -5.17 -5.29 -0.14
CA ILE A 13 -6.46 -5.56 -0.80
C ILE A 13 -7.61 -5.39 0.18
N CYS A 14 -7.49 -5.96 1.38
CA CYS A 14 -8.49 -5.80 2.43
C CYS A 14 -8.67 -4.36 2.89
N LYS A 15 -7.55 -3.64 3.06
CA LYS A 15 -7.54 -2.22 3.39
C LYS A 15 -8.22 -1.38 2.30
N TYR A 16 -7.98 -1.68 1.03
CA TYR A 16 -8.64 -1.00 -0.10
C TYR A 16 -10.15 -1.28 -0.17
N LEU A 17 -10.59 -2.44 0.30
CA LEU A 17 -12.01 -2.78 0.42
C LEU A 17 -12.69 -2.07 1.60
N GLY A 18 -11.94 -1.38 2.47
CA GLY A 18 -12.47 -0.72 3.66
C GLY A 18 -12.91 -1.69 4.76
N GLU A 19 -12.49 -2.96 4.66
CA GLU A 19 -12.94 -4.06 5.49
C GLU A 19 -11.82 -4.53 6.42
N ASP A 20 -12.19 -4.97 7.63
CA ASP A 20 -11.24 -5.57 8.55
C ASP A 20 -10.63 -6.85 7.97
N LEU A 21 -9.39 -7.18 8.36
CA LEU A 21 -8.70 -8.39 7.90
C LEU A 21 -9.45 -9.69 8.27
N ASP A 22 -10.28 -9.62 9.31
CA ASP A 22 -11.11 -10.71 9.81
C ASP A 22 -12.54 -10.70 9.24
N SER A 23 -12.87 -9.74 8.37
CA SER A 23 -14.13 -9.70 7.65
C SER A 23 -14.32 -10.95 6.79
N LEU A 24 -15.58 -11.33 6.58
CA LEU A 24 -15.96 -12.42 5.67
C LEU A 24 -15.35 -12.26 4.25
N PRO A 25 -15.39 -11.08 3.60
CA PRO A 25 -14.76 -10.90 2.29
C PRO A 25 -13.25 -11.17 2.32
N CYS A 26 -12.53 -10.65 3.32
CA CYS A 26 -11.09 -10.87 3.46
C CYS A 26 -10.73 -12.34 3.71
N LYS A 27 -11.47 -13.03 4.57
CA LYS A 27 -11.28 -14.47 4.80
C LYS A 27 -11.53 -15.28 3.53
N SER A 28 -12.54 -14.91 2.73
CA SER A 28 -12.84 -15.56 1.45
C SER A 28 -11.70 -15.39 0.44
N ILE A 29 -11.18 -14.17 0.30
CA ILE A 29 -10.05 -13.85 -0.58
C ILE A 29 -8.80 -14.63 -0.14
N LYS A 30 -8.47 -14.63 1.15
CA LYS A 30 -7.33 -15.39 1.68
C LYS A 30 -7.43 -16.87 1.32
N ARG A 31 -8.59 -17.47 1.58
CA ARG A 31 -8.88 -18.88 1.26
C ARG A 31 -8.75 -19.16 -0.24
N HIS A 32 -9.16 -18.22 -1.09
CA HIS A 32 -9.03 -18.36 -2.55
C HIS A 32 -7.56 -18.33 -2.97
N LEU A 33 -6.76 -17.39 -2.45
CA LEU A 33 -5.33 -17.27 -2.75
C LEU A 33 -4.53 -18.49 -2.26
N GLU A 34 -4.96 -19.16 -1.19
CA GLU A 34 -4.37 -20.42 -0.73
C GLU A 34 -4.69 -21.62 -1.64
N LYS A 35 -5.82 -21.59 -2.34
CA LYS A 35 -6.31 -22.69 -3.18
C LYS A 35 -6.01 -22.52 -4.67
N CYS A 36 -5.83 -21.29 -5.14
CA CYS A 36 -5.63 -20.98 -6.55
C CYS A 36 -4.25 -20.38 -6.80
N LYS A 37 -3.35 -21.21 -7.36
CA LYS A 37 -1.97 -20.80 -7.65
C LYS A 37 -1.88 -19.64 -8.66
N ASN A 38 -2.78 -19.60 -9.64
CA ASN A 38 -2.81 -18.54 -10.65
C ASN A 38 -3.14 -17.18 -10.04
N CYS A 39 -4.12 -17.15 -9.13
CA CYS A 39 -4.49 -15.92 -8.43
C CYS A 39 -3.41 -15.48 -7.44
N GLU A 40 -2.74 -16.42 -6.75
CA GLU A 40 -1.55 -16.11 -5.94
C GLU A 40 -0.47 -15.43 -6.80
N ILE A 41 -0.11 -16.01 -7.94
CA ILE A 41 0.90 -15.45 -8.86
C ILE A 41 0.47 -14.07 -9.39
N PHE A 42 -0.81 -13.90 -9.71
CA PHE A 42 -1.34 -12.62 -10.21
C PHE A 42 -1.22 -11.51 -9.15
N VAL A 43 -1.61 -11.79 -7.90
CA VAL A 43 -1.46 -10.85 -6.79
C VAL A 43 0.02 -10.54 -6.54
N ASP A 44 0.90 -11.54 -6.60
CA ASP A 44 2.34 -11.32 -6.47
C ASP A 44 2.90 -10.42 -7.59
N LYS A 45 2.40 -10.54 -8.83
CA LYS A 45 2.77 -9.65 -9.94
C LYS A 45 2.29 -8.23 -9.69
N LEU A 46 1.03 -8.06 -9.28
CA LEU A 46 0.50 -6.74 -8.93
C LEU A 46 1.33 -6.07 -7.82
N LYS A 47 1.80 -6.84 -6.82
CA LYS A 47 2.67 -6.33 -5.74
C LYS A 47 3.96 -5.72 -6.30
N LYS A 48 4.59 -6.41 -7.25
CA LYS A 48 5.81 -5.95 -7.91
C LYS A 48 5.55 -4.68 -8.71
N ILE A 49 4.43 -4.64 -9.45
CA ILE A 49 4.04 -3.46 -10.22
C ILE A 49 3.86 -2.24 -9.30
N VAL A 50 3.07 -2.36 -8.23
CA VAL A 50 2.86 -1.26 -7.25
C VAL A 50 4.20 -0.81 -6.64
N THR A 51 5.09 -1.74 -6.32
CA THR A 51 6.41 -1.43 -5.77
C THR A 51 7.27 -0.63 -6.75
N ILE A 52 7.23 -0.98 -8.05
CA ILE A 52 7.95 -0.24 -9.09
C ILE A 52 7.40 1.18 -9.20
N TYR A 53 6.08 1.35 -9.27
CA TYR A 53 5.47 2.68 -9.37
C TYR A 53 5.79 3.58 -8.17
N LYS A 54 5.73 3.05 -6.95
CA LYS A 54 6.11 3.82 -5.74
C LYS A 54 7.55 4.35 -5.81
N LYS A 55 8.48 3.53 -6.31
CA LYS A 55 9.88 3.94 -6.47
C LYS A 55 10.06 4.98 -7.57
N LEU A 56 9.26 4.91 -8.63
CA LEU A 56 9.27 5.93 -9.69
C LEU A 56 8.77 7.29 -9.16
N ASP A 57 7.77 7.29 -8.29
CA ASP A 57 7.27 8.51 -7.65
C ASP A 57 8.29 9.15 -6.68
N GLU A 58 9.13 8.36 -6.02
CA GLU A 58 10.20 8.87 -5.13
C GLU A 58 11.23 9.75 -5.87
N GLU A 59 11.39 9.58 -7.18
CA GLU A 59 12.27 10.41 -8.02
C GLU A 59 11.63 11.75 -8.44
N ILE A 60 10.30 11.85 -8.36
CA ILE A 60 9.54 13.05 -8.72
C ILE A 60 9.51 13.99 -7.52
N LYS A 61 10.44 14.94 -7.49
CA LYS A 61 10.39 16.03 -6.51
C LYS A 61 9.20 16.94 -6.79
N VAL A 62 8.16 16.82 -5.97
CA VAL A 62 7.05 17.77 -5.96
C VAL A 62 7.60 19.17 -5.67
N PRO A 63 7.30 20.20 -6.47
CA PRO A 63 7.75 21.55 -6.19
C PRO A 63 7.31 22.01 -4.80
N GLU A 64 8.25 22.51 -4.00
CA GLU A 64 7.97 22.96 -2.61
C GLU A 64 6.83 23.98 -2.53
N LYS A 65 6.64 24.79 -3.56
CA LYS A 65 5.50 25.71 -3.67
C LYS A 65 4.16 24.96 -3.70
N ALA A 66 4.04 23.94 -4.54
CA ALA A 66 2.81 23.13 -4.65
C ALA A 66 2.54 22.37 -3.34
N LYS A 67 3.58 21.87 -2.68
CA LYS A 67 3.49 21.22 -1.37
C LYS A 67 2.94 22.16 -0.29
N ARG A 68 3.47 23.39 -0.20
CA ARG A 68 2.99 24.42 0.74
C ARG A 68 1.55 24.84 0.47
N GLU A 69 1.18 25.06 -0.79
CA GLU A 69 -0.18 25.43 -1.18
C GLU A 69 -1.18 24.32 -0.83
N LEU A 70 -0.82 23.06 -1.06
CA LEU A 70 -1.64 21.92 -0.67
C LEU A 70 -1.86 21.88 0.84
N PHE A 71 -0.78 21.93 1.64
CA PHE A 71 -0.86 21.85 3.10
C PHE A 71 -1.70 22.98 3.72
N ALA A 72 -1.58 24.20 3.19
CA ALA A 72 -2.42 25.31 3.61
C ALA A 72 -3.91 25.08 3.32
N LYS A 73 -4.25 24.44 2.18
CA LYS A 73 -5.65 24.13 1.83
C LYS A 73 -6.27 23.00 2.66
N ILE A 74 -5.46 22.04 3.10
CA ILE A 74 -5.94 20.89 3.88
C ILE A 74 -5.82 21.11 5.41
N ASN A 75 -5.51 22.34 5.86
CA ASN A 75 -5.28 22.69 7.26
C ASN A 75 -4.30 21.75 7.98
N PHE A 76 -3.22 21.37 7.29
CA PHE A 76 -2.21 20.44 7.81
C PHE A 76 -0.88 21.17 7.99
N ASN A 77 -0.22 21.01 9.15
CA ASN A 77 1.07 21.66 9.42
C ASN A 77 2.22 20.84 8.76
N PRO A 78 3.08 21.46 7.92
CA PRO A 78 4.21 20.76 7.30
C PRO A 78 5.16 20.07 8.30
N GLU A 79 5.29 20.62 9.51
CA GLU A 79 6.16 20.09 10.58
C GLU A 79 5.70 18.71 11.09
N ASP A 80 4.41 18.37 10.92
CA ASP A 80 3.85 17.06 11.27
C ASP A 80 4.18 15.97 10.23
N PHE A 81 4.56 16.37 9.02
CA PHE A 81 4.93 15.46 7.92
C PHE A 81 6.38 14.96 8.03
N GLU A 82 7.30 15.79 8.54
CA GLU A 82 8.74 15.46 8.60
C GLU A 82 9.08 14.43 9.69
N LYS A 83 8.29 14.36 10.76
CA LYS A 83 8.48 13.36 11.84
C LYS A 83 8.17 11.92 11.40
N ASN A 84 7.43 11.72 10.31
CA ASN A 84 6.99 10.41 9.83
C ASN A 84 7.86 9.80 8.71
N ASN A 85 8.85 10.53 8.18
CA ASN A 85 9.73 10.05 7.10
C ASN A 85 11.19 9.81 7.54
N LEU A 86 11.43 9.77 8.87
CA LEU A 86 12.74 9.49 9.50
C LEU A 86 12.73 8.16 10.30
N SER A 87 11.88 7.19 9.91
CA SER A 87 11.81 5.85 10.51
C SER A 87 12.03 4.76 9.47
#